data_AF-A0A348XFM0-F1
#
_entry.id   AF-A0A348XFM0-F1
#
_cell.length_a   1.000
_cell.length_b   1.000
_cell.length_c   1.000
_cell.angle_alpha   90.00
_cell.angle_beta   90.00
_cell.angle_gamma   90.00
#
_symmetry.space_group_name_H-M   'P 1'
#
loop_
_entity.id
_entity.type
_entity.pdbx_description
1 polymer ?
#
loop_
_entity_poly.entity_id
_entity_poly.type
_entity_poly.pdbx_seq_one_letter_code
_entity_poly.pdbx_strand_id
1 'polypeptide(L)'
;MKNYRNCVALAAALTLQPLLGQGAQTESIPENPNVIFVMCDDMGYGQLGCYGQKVIKTPRIDQMAKEGLRLTDYYYGTSVCASSRCSLMTGQHVGHAHICGNYEIMRSVENESGQLPIPDETITVAEKMSEAGYSTALIGKWGLGA
;
A
#
# COMPACT_ATOMS: atom_id res chain seq x y z
N MET A 1 -29.90 73.73 -38.11
CA MET A 1 -29.04 72.61 -38.55
C MET A 1 -28.22 72.12 -37.35
N LYS A 2 -28.64 71.04 -36.70
CA LYS A 2 -27.85 70.28 -35.72
C LYS A 2 -28.05 68.80 -36.06
N ASN A 3 -27.00 68.18 -36.60
CA ASN A 3 -27.02 66.81 -37.09
C ASN A 3 -26.68 65.84 -35.94
N TYR A 4 -27.57 64.88 -35.71
CA TYR A 4 -27.34 63.72 -34.86
C TYR A 4 -26.44 62.71 -35.60
N ARG A 5 -25.34 62.29 -34.96
CA ARG A 5 -24.45 61.24 -35.47
C ARG A 5 -24.43 60.07 -34.49
N ASN A 6 -25.09 58.99 -34.92
CA ASN A 6 -24.75 57.57 -34.80
C ASN A 6 -24.26 57.03 -33.44
N CYS A 7 -25.18 56.36 -32.71
CA CYS A 7 -24.83 55.33 -31.74
C CYS A 7 -24.56 54.01 -32.48
N VAL A 8 -23.31 53.55 -32.49
CA VAL A 8 -22.95 52.19 -32.92
C VAL A 8 -22.96 51.31 -31.67
N ALA A 9 -23.96 50.44 -31.54
CA ALA A 9 -23.99 49.41 -30.52
C ALA A 9 -23.08 48.25 -30.97
N LEU A 10 -21.94 48.07 -30.30
CA LEU A 10 -21.14 46.84 -30.42
C LEU A 10 -21.87 45.71 -29.68
N ALA A 11 -22.47 44.78 -30.42
CA ALA A 11 -22.93 43.51 -29.86
C ALA A 11 -21.72 42.56 -29.76
N ALA A 12 -21.19 42.38 -28.56
CA ALA A 12 -20.21 41.34 -28.29
C ALA A 12 -20.92 39.97 -28.32
N ALA A 13 -20.68 39.19 -29.37
CA ALA A 13 -21.15 37.82 -29.46
C ALA A 13 -20.41 36.95 -28.44
N LEU A 14 -21.05 36.68 -27.30
CA LEU A 14 -20.58 35.76 -26.29
C LEU A 14 -20.79 34.34 -26.82
N THR A 15 -19.79 33.81 -27.54
CA THR A 15 -19.82 32.40 -27.96
C THR A 15 -19.60 31.53 -26.72
N LEU A 16 -20.70 30.97 -26.17
CA LEU A 16 -20.64 29.83 -25.25
C LEU A 16 -19.95 28.68 -25.99
N GLN A 17 -18.64 28.51 -25.77
CA GLN A 17 -17.98 27.27 -26.09
C GLN A 17 -18.44 26.24 -25.06
N PRO A 18 -19.08 25.13 -25.46
CA PRO A 18 -19.27 24.03 -24.54
C PRO A 18 -17.88 23.57 -24.12
N LEU A 19 -17.57 23.72 -22.83
CA LEU A 19 -16.53 22.93 -22.16
C LEU A 19 -16.98 21.49 -22.26
N LEU A 20 -16.68 20.86 -23.40
CA LEU A 20 -16.55 19.42 -23.50
C LEU A 20 -15.44 19.06 -22.53
N GLY A 21 -15.83 18.78 -21.29
CA GLY A 21 -14.95 18.19 -20.30
C GLY A 21 -14.30 17.00 -20.98
N GLN A 22 -12.99 17.07 -21.18
CA GLN A 22 -12.19 15.90 -21.42
C GLN A 22 -12.45 15.00 -20.22
N GLY A 23 -13.32 14.01 -20.40
CA GLY A 23 -13.52 12.96 -19.42
C GLY A 23 -12.15 12.42 -19.12
N ALA A 24 -11.73 12.54 -17.86
CA ALA A 24 -10.54 11.87 -17.39
C ALA A 24 -10.65 10.41 -17.84
N GLN A 25 -9.72 9.98 -18.68
CA GLN A 25 -9.62 8.58 -19.08
C GLN A 25 -9.30 7.82 -17.80
N THR A 26 -10.32 7.22 -17.19
CA THR A 26 -10.11 6.28 -16.10
C THR A 26 -9.47 5.06 -16.75
N GLU A 27 -8.15 4.91 -16.62
CA GLU A 27 -7.51 3.67 -17.04
C GLU A 27 -8.21 2.51 -16.32
N SER A 28 -8.74 1.57 -17.10
CA SER A 28 -9.38 0.37 -16.56
C SER A 28 -8.32 -0.45 -15.85
N ILE A 29 -8.53 -0.72 -14.55
CA ILE A 29 -7.67 -1.64 -13.80
C ILE A 29 -7.74 -3.00 -14.52
N PRO A 30 -6.59 -3.63 -14.85
CA PRO A 30 -6.60 -4.96 -15.43
C PRO A 30 -7.39 -5.94 -14.56
N GLU A 31 -8.08 -6.90 -15.16
CA GLU A 31 -8.87 -7.89 -14.40
C GLU A 31 -8.03 -8.65 -13.36
N ASN A 32 -6.73 -8.82 -13.63
CA ASN A 32 -5.75 -9.41 -12.72
C ASN A 32 -4.54 -8.48 -12.54
N PRO A 33 -4.61 -7.49 -11.63
CA PRO A 33 -3.51 -6.57 -11.42
C PRO A 33 -2.36 -7.25 -10.65
N ASN A 34 -1.12 -6.87 -10.93
CA ASN A 34 0.01 -7.30 -10.10
C ASN A 34 -0.09 -6.68 -8.71
N VAL A 35 0.09 -7.49 -7.67
CA VAL A 35 0.10 -7.03 -6.28
C VAL A 35 1.53 -7.09 -5.75
N ILE A 36 2.04 -5.94 -5.32
CA ILE A 36 3.36 -5.82 -4.68
C ILE A 36 3.15 -5.30 -3.27
N PHE A 37 3.51 -6.09 -2.27
CA PHE A 37 3.44 -5.70 -0.87
C PHE A 37 4.85 -5.44 -0.32
N VAL A 38 5.11 -4.20 0.11
CA VAL A 38 6.40 -3.78 0.65
C VAL A 38 6.26 -3.54 2.15
N MET A 39 6.95 -4.34 2.95
CA MET A 39 7.00 -4.22 4.41
C MET A 39 8.40 -3.81 4.86
N CYS A 40 8.49 -2.72 5.62
CA CYS A 40 9.72 -2.31 6.29
C CYS A 40 9.72 -2.82 7.73
N ASP A 41 10.80 -3.46 8.16
CA ASP A 41 10.98 -3.87 9.56
C ASP A 41 11.33 -2.66 10.43
N ASP A 42 10.77 -2.57 11.63
CA ASP A 42 11.00 -1.53 12.63
C ASP A 42 10.82 -0.07 12.16
N MET A 43 10.04 0.15 11.09
CA MET A 43 9.77 1.49 10.59
C MET A 43 8.63 2.17 11.37
N GLY A 44 8.98 3.21 12.13
CA GLY A 44 8.03 4.02 12.88
C GLY A 44 7.25 5.01 12.00
N TYR A 45 6.03 5.35 12.42
CA TYR A 45 5.12 6.28 11.72
C TYR A 45 5.79 7.60 11.31
N GLY A 46 6.55 8.21 12.22
CA GLY A 46 7.20 9.51 12.01
C GLY A 46 8.54 9.45 11.26
N GLN A 47 8.91 8.33 10.63
CA GLN A 47 10.22 8.20 9.97
C GLN A 47 10.23 8.55 8.48
N LEU A 48 9.06 8.80 7.89
CA LEU A 48 8.89 9.12 6.46
C LEU A 48 8.55 10.60 6.27
N GLY A 49 9.09 11.20 5.20
CA GLY A 49 8.86 12.61 4.87
C GLY A 49 7.38 12.94 4.69
N CYS A 50 6.63 12.05 4.03
CA CYS A 50 5.18 12.16 3.89
C CYS A 50 4.40 12.09 5.21
N TYR A 51 5.02 11.75 6.34
CA TYR A 51 4.45 11.80 7.69
C TYR A 51 5.06 12.88 8.58
N GLY A 52 5.85 13.81 8.00
CA GLY A 52 6.31 15.04 8.68
C GLY A 52 7.78 15.05 9.12
N GLN A 53 8.52 13.94 8.93
CA GLN A 53 9.97 13.91 9.12
C GLN A 53 10.69 14.86 8.13
N LYS A 54 11.79 15.47 8.57
CA LYS A 54 12.58 16.45 7.78
C LYS A 54 14.05 16.07 7.56
N VAL A 55 14.58 15.12 8.34
CA VAL A 55 16.00 14.73 8.35
C VAL A 55 16.30 13.66 7.31
N ILE A 56 15.61 12.52 7.37
CA ILE A 56 15.77 11.42 6.42
C ILE A 56 14.96 11.74 5.16
N LYS A 57 15.62 11.66 4.00
CA LYS A 57 14.97 11.91 2.71
C LYS A 57 14.38 10.62 2.16
N THR A 58 13.06 10.58 1.96
CA THR A 58 12.33 9.42 1.44
C THR A 58 11.60 9.72 0.12
N PRO A 59 12.28 10.31 -0.89
CA PRO A 59 11.60 10.94 -2.03
C PRO A 59 10.71 10.00 -2.85
N ARG A 60 11.04 8.69 -2.92
CA ARG A 60 10.24 7.70 -3.64
C ARG A 60 8.97 7.29 -2.90
N ILE A 61 9.06 7.14 -1.57
CA ILE A 61 7.89 6.85 -0.73
C ILE A 61 7.00 8.10 -0.65
N ASP A 62 7.61 9.28 -0.57
CA ASP A 62 6.87 10.55 -0.56
C ASP A 62 6.14 10.80 -1.88
N GLN A 63 6.74 10.38 -3.01
CA GLN A 63 6.09 10.40 -4.32
C GLN A 63 4.91 9.42 -4.36
N MET A 64 5.12 8.17 -3.96
CA MET A 64 4.05 7.15 -3.91
C MET A 64 2.86 7.58 -3.05
N ALA A 65 3.11 8.24 -1.91
CA ALA A 65 2.05 8.76 -1.04
C ALA A 65 1.28 9.95 -1.65
N LYS A 66 1.86 10.69 -2.60
CA LYS A 66 1.20 11.78 -3.32
C LYS A 66 0.39 11.29 -4.52
N GLU A 67 0.88 10.26 -5.19
CA GLU A 67 0.26 9.68 -6.39
C GLU A 67 -0.83 8.66 -6.05
N GLY A 68 -0.80 8.11 -4.84
CA GLY A 68 -1.75 7.10 -4.37
C GLY A 68 -2.49 7.50 -3.10
N LEU A 69 -2.84 6.48 -2.31
CA LEU A 69 -3.51 6.63 -1.02
C LEU A 69 -2.48 6.61 0.12
N ARG A 70 -2.56 7.58 1.03
CA ARG A 70 -1.76 7.63 2.26
C ARG A 70 -2.66 7.38 3.47
N LEU A 71 -2.38 6.32 4.22
CA LEU A 71 -3.13 5.97 5.43
C LEU A 71 -2.50 6.63 6.66
N THR A 72 -3.27 7.39 7.43
CA THR A 72 -2.81 8.00 8.70
C THR A 72 -3.03 7.09 9.90
N ASP A 73 -3.93 6.12 9.76
CA ASP A 73 -4.37 5.22 10.82
C ASP A 73 -4.26 3.77 10.32
N TYR A 74 -3.03 3.31 10.08
CA TYR A 74 -2.72 1.93 9.69
C TYR A 74 -1.96 1.23 10.81
N TYR A 75 -2.52 0.12 11.29
CA TYR A 75 -1.98 -0.65 12.42
C TYR A 75 -1.58 -2.05 11.95
N TYR A 76 -0.46 -2.52 12.49
CA TYR A 76 -0.05 -3.91 12.37
C TYR A 76 -0.78 -4.79 13.38
N GLY A 77 -0.81 -6.11 13.13
CA GLY A 77 -1.45 -7.07 14.04
C GLY A 77 -0.87 -7.05 15.46
N THR A 78 0.42 -6.70 15.59
CA THR A 78 1.09 -6.43 16.87
C THR A 78 2.40 -5.68 16.65
N SER A 79 3.10 -5.30 17.73
CA SER A 79 4.37 -4.57 17.74
C SER A 79 5.62 -5.45 17.59
N VAL A 80 5.49 -6.77 17.42
CA VAL A 80 6.64 -7.70 17.30
C VAL A 80 6.65 -8.44 15.96
N CYS A 81 7.86 -8.65 15.42
CA CYS A 81 8.08 -9.09 14.04
C CYS A 81 7.31 -10.36 13.65
N ALA A 82 7.55 -11.50 14.30
CA ALA A 82 7.03 -12.80 13.87
C ALA A 82 5.50 -12.84 13.98
N SER A 83 4.96 -12.35 15.10
CA SER A 83 3.50 -12.30 15.31
C SER A 83 2.80 -11.32 14.35
N SER A 84 3.39 -10.17 14.06
CA SER A 84 2.85 -9.24 13.05
C SER A 84 2.85 -9.85 11.66
N ARG A 85 3.90 -10.60 11.30
CA ARG A 85 4.01 -11.30 10.01
C ARG A 85 3.02 -12.44 9.93
N CYS A 86 2.81 -13.18 11.02
CA CYS A 86 1.82 -14.24 11.07
C CYS A 86 0.41 -13.67 10.82
N SER A 87 0.07 -12.57 11.49
CA SER A 87 -1.21 -11.89 11.28
C SER A 87 -1.38 -11.39 9.85
N LEU A 88 -0.32 -10.83 9.23
CA LEU A 88 -0.34 -10.45 7.82
C LEU A 88 -0.58 -11.66 6.91
N MET A 89 0.14 -12.75 7.12
CA MET A 89 0.11 -13.90 6.23
C MET A 89 -1.19 -14.69 6.35
N THR A 90 -1.80 -14.78 7.54
CA THR A 90 -3.02 -15.57 7.76
C THR A 90 -4.29 -14.75 7.78
N GLY A 91 -4.20 -13.41 7.91
CA GLY A 91 -5.34 -12.53 8.13
C GLY A 91 -6.00 -12.71 9.51
N GLN A 92 -5.39 -13.48 10.41
CA GLN A 92 -5.94 -13.74 11.74
C GLN A 92 -5.54 -12.64 12.73
N HIS A 93 -6.45 -12.35 13.65
CA HIS A 93 -6.09 -11.62 14.86
C HIS A 93 -5.09 -12.42 15.69
N VAL A 94 -4.12 -11.76 16.32
CA VAL A 94 -3.01 -12.40 17.04
C VAL A 94 -3.44 -13.35 18.17
N GLY A 95 -4.63 -13.16 18.73
CA GLY A 95 -5.21 -14.09 19.71
C GLY A 95 -5.64 -15.46 19.15
N HIS A 96 -5.71 -15.61 17.83
CA HIS A 96 -6.04 -16.86 17.13
C HIS A 96 -4.90 -17.36 16.23
N ALA A 97 -3.84 -16.56 16.06
CA ALA A 97 -2.70 -16.92 15.24
C ALA A 97 -1.78 -17.89 16.00
N HIS A 98 -1.18 -18.85 15.29
CA HIS A 98 -0.25 -19.81 15.89
C HIS A 98 1.00 -19.12 16.47
N ILE A 99 1.56 -18.16 15.72
CA ILE A 99 2.70 -17.36 16.17
C ILE A 99 2.17 -16.07 16.79
N CYS A 100 2.12 -16.04 18.13
CA CYS A 100 1.64 -14.86 18.88
C CYS A 100 2.77 -14.00 19.49
N GLY A 101 4.04 -14.43 19.35
CA GLY A 101 5.23 -13.71 19.82
C GLY A 101 6.48 -14.09 19.02
N ASN A 102 7.62 -13.47 19.35
CA ASN A 102 8.91 -13.87 18.80
C ASN A 102 9.48 -15.02 19.63
N TYR A 103 9.36 -16.24 19.11
CA TYR A 103 9.88 -17.43 19.75
C TYR A 103 11.07 -17.97 18.95
N GLU A 104 12.21 -18.09 19.62
CA GLU A 104 13.43 -18.66 19.05
C GLU A 104 13.51 -20.15 19.39
N ILE A 105 13.78 -20.96 18.38
CA ILE A 105 14.14 -22.36 18.49
C ILE A 105 15.65 -22.46 18.55
N MET A 106 16.15 -23.10 19.60
CA MET A 106 17.56 -23.41 19.74
C MET A 106 17.93 -24.62 18.90
N ARG A 107 19.11 -24.57 18.29
CA ARG A 107 19.64 -25.69 17.50
C ARG A 107 19.71 -26.95 18.35
N SER A 108 19.22 -28.06 17.82
CA SER A 108 19.37 -29.39 18.42
C SER A 108 19.92 -30.38 17.39
N VAL A 109 19.94 -31.67 17.74
CA VAL A 109 20.27 -32.74 16.80
C VAL A 109 19.17 -32.91 15.73
N GLU A 110 17.94 -32.51 16.06
CA GLU A 110 16.74 -32.73 15.24
C GLU A 110 16.30 -31.48 14.47
N ASN A 111 16.84 -30.30 14.78
CA ASN A 111 16.44 -29.04 14.14
C ASN A 111 17.57 -28.01 14.07
N GLU A 112 17.47 -27.13 13.08
CA GLU A 112 18.28 -25.93 13.00
C GLU A 112 17.77 -24.85 13.96
N SER A 113 18.63 -23.91 14.33
CA SER A 113 18.22 -22.72 15.08
C SER A 113 17.45 -21.77 14.16
N GLY A 114 16.41 -21.12 14.68
CA GLY A 114 15.65 -20.13 13.93
C GLY A 114 14.41 -19.71 14.69
N GLN A 115 13.45 -19.11 13.99
CA GLN A 115 12.17 -18.75 14.61
C GLN A 115 11.21 -19.94 14.60
N LEU A 116 10.29 -19.98 15.57
CA LEU A 116 9.22 -20.97 15.60
C LEU A 116 8.47 -20.96 14.24
N PRO A 117 8.44 -22.07 13.51
CA PRO A 117 7.79 -22.12 12.21
C PRO A 117 6.28 -22.03 12.34
N ILE A 118 5.67 -21.40 11.35
CA ILE A 118 4.23 -21.57 11.14
C ILE A 118 3.93 -23.02 10.73
N PRO A 119 2.85 -23.65 11.22
CA PRO A 119 2.51 -25.02 10.85
C PRO A 119 2.23 -25.16 9.34
N ASP A 120 2.64 -26.28 8.75
CA ASP A 120 2.50 -26.57 7.31
C ASP A 120 1.03 -26.54 6.85
N GLU A 121 0.08 -26.87 7.73
CA GLU A 121 -1.35 -26.80 7.44
C GLU A 121 -1.93 -25.38 7.43
N THR A 122 -1.13 -24.36 7.77
CA THR A 122 -1.61 -22.98 7.88
C THR A 122 -1.70 -22.32 6.52
N ILE A 123 -2.91 -22.04 6.08
CA ILE A 123 -3.15 -21.36 4.81
C ILE A 123 -2.78 -19.87 4.91
N THR A 124 -1.92 -19.45 4.00
CA THR A 124 -1.44 -18.07 3.87
C THR A 124 -2.11 -17.32 2.72
N VAL A 125 -2.01 -15.99 2.73
CA VAL A 125 -2.42 -15.12 1.63
C VAL A 125 -1.69 -15.48 0.33
N ALA A 126 -0.43 -15.94 0.41
CA ALA A 126 0.33 -16.36 -0.77
C ALA A 126 -0.28 -17.62 -1.40
N GLU A 127 -0.72 -18.60 -0.61
CA GLU A 127 -1.42 -19.77 -1.12
C GLU A 127 -2.76 -19.39 -1.74
N LYS A 128 -3.52 -18.49 -1.10
CA LYS A 128 -4.77 -17.97 -1.68
C LYS A 128 -4.57 -17.22 -2.98
N MET A 129 -3.49 -16.46 -3.10
CA MET A 129 -3.13 -15.81 -4.36
C MET A 129 -2.72 -16.83 -5.43
N SER A 130 -1.96 -17.86 -5.06
CA SER A 130 -1.59 -18.95 -5.98
C SER A 130 -2.81 -19.73 -6.49
N GLU A 131 -3.78 -20.04 -5.62
CA GLU A 131 -5.07 -20.65 -6.00
C GLU A 131 -5.82 -19.78 -7.03
N ALA A 132 -5.72 -18.45 -6.91
CA ALA A 132 -6.31 -17.49 -7.85
C ALA A 132 -5.49 -17.30 -9.15
N GLY A 133 -4.41 -18.06 -9.35
CA GLY A 133 -3.59 -18.04 -10.57
C GLY A 133 -2.43 -17.04 -10.56
N TYR A 134 -2.12 -16.42 -9.43
CA TYR A 134 -0.96 -15.54 -9.30
C TYR A 134 0.33 -16.34 -9.11
N SER A 135 1.42 -15.88 -9.72
CA SER A 135 2.77 -16.28 -9.30
C SER A 135 3.15 -15.51 -8.05
N THR A 136 3.54 -16.20 -6.99
CA THR A 136 3.90 -15.60 -5.71
C THR A 136 5.39 -15.71 -5.44
N ALA A 137 5.96 -14.68 -4.82
CA ALA A 137 7.36 -14.64 -4.43
C ALA A 137 7.51 -13.80 -3.15
N LEU A 138 8.45 -14.21 -2.30
CA LEU A 138 8.87 -13.45 -1.13
C LEU A 138 10.36 -13.11 -1.27
N ILE A 139 10.69 -11.85 -1.05
CA ILE A 139 12.08 -11.35 -1.09
C ILE A 139 12.36 -10.63 0.22
N GLY A 140 13.36 -11.11 0.96
CA GLY A 140 13.77 -10.54 2.24
C GLY A 140 13.48 -11.47 3.42
N LYS A 141 13.15 -10.87 4.57
CA LYS A 141 12.94 -11.60 5.83
C LYS A 141 11.59 -12.33 5.82
N TRP A 142 11.62 -13.64 6.08
CA TRP A 142 10.41 -14.44 6.26
C TRP A 142 9.80 -14.22 7.64
N GLY A 143 10.50 -14.68 8.68
CA GLY A 143 10.16 -14.42 10.08
C GLY A 143 9.12 -15.35 10.70
N LEU A 144 8.84 -16.50 10.08
CA LEU A 144 7.84 -17.49 10.49
C LEU A 144 8.38 -18.93 10.34
N GLY A 145 9.62 -19.14 10.76
CA GLY A 145 10.37 -20.39 10.55
C GLY A 145 11.83 -20.12 10.16
N ALA A 146 12.62 -21.19 10.15
CA ALA A 146 13.97 -21.23 9.56
C ALA A 146 13.88 -21.39 8.04
#